data_AF-A0A1X1BL87-F1
#
_entry.id   AF-A0A1X1BL87-F1
#
_cell.length_a   1.000
_cell.length_b   1.000
_cell.length_c   1.000
_cell.angle_alpha   90.00
_cell.angle_beta   90.00
_cell.angle_gamma   90.00
#
_symmetry.space_group_name_H-M   'P 1'
#
loop_
_entity.id
_entity.type
_entity.pdbx_description
1 polymer ?
#
loop_
_entity_poly.entity_id
_entity_poly.type
_entity_poly.pdbx_seq_one_letter_code
_entity_poly.pdbx_strand_id
1 'polypeptide(L)'
;MTREHDAIEKAFLEYKWESSESWQQYYSNLYPIPPLSKLSKYKRAWYRRTVNPNLPEDSAVGEVDPTTYSGQSATRVEAPPKPPHHNTHMPSMMVMKILVSIELAARIFFLAATIMMLVFRLTRLLPPRLFAPVTALSMACCYLFLLIALFKDKGRPALSLDYGRSIMMDENLHYLTYSVAVMNVPKAFVLFAPQVLTCVIGMSRLYLYYQRYIPGILRLDFINHALRLVDAHSVDIFSVRAALEVAALIHMMLGMFMGLSNFIGLILYVNFIRVKVAVNDVYLTGIFKQFHETITRFLTHPIVPPAIQNGYGAVTRTIMKYFKPAGRY
;
A
#
# COMPACT_ATOMS: atom_id res chain seq x y z
N MET A 1 1.40 28.64 7.42
CA MET A 1 0.96 27.25 7.64
C MET A 1 -0.56 27.15 7.70
N THR A 2 -1.29 27.91 8.54
CA THR A 2 -2.77 27.86 8.61
C THR A 2 -3.51 28.04 7.27
N ARG A 3 -3.14 29.04 6.45
CA ARG A 3 -3.82 29.30 5.16
C ARG A 3 -3.72 28.15 4.14
N GLU A 4 -2.66 27.35 4.19
CA GLU A 4 -2.46 26.24 3.25
C GLU A 4 -3.30 25.02 3.66
N HIS A 5 -3.41 24.79 4.97
CA HIS A 5 -4.32 23.77 5.52
C HIS A 5 -5.78 24.08 5.18
N ASP A 6 -6.21 25.33 5.34
CA ASP A 6 -7.59 25.75 5.03
C ASP A 6 -7.93 25.56 3.53
N ALA A 7 -6.97 25.80 2.64
CA ALA A 7 -7.14 25.61 1.20
C ALA A 7 -7.28 24.12 0.82
N ILE A 8 -6.50 23.25 1.45
CA ILE A 8 -6.57 21.80 1.24
C ILE A 8 -7.91 21.25 1.76
N GLU A 9 -8.38 21.73 2.91
CA GLU A 9 -9.65 21.31 3.50
C GLU A 9 -10.83 21.76 2.63
N LYS A 10 -10.79 22.99 2.12
CA LYS A 10 -11.80 23.52 1.19
C LYS A 10 -11.87 22.69 -0.09
N ALA A 11 -10.73 22.30 -0.67
CA ALA A 11 -10.68 21.44 -1.84
C ALA A 11 -11.28 20.05 -1.59
N PHE A 12 -11.13 19.50 -0.38
CA PHE A 12 -11.77 18.23 0.01
C PHE A 12 -13.31 18.35 0.06
N LEU A 13 -13.83 19.44 0.64
CA LEU A 13 -15.26 19.69 0.74
C LEU A 13 -15.92 19.95 -0.63
N GLU A 14 -15.21 20.64 -1.52
CA GLU A 14 -15.67 20.97 -2.88
C GLU A 14 -15.50 19.80 -3.87
N TYR A 15 -14.87 18.70 -3.46
CA TYR A 15 -14.66 17.55 -4.33
C TYR A 15 -15.99 16.91 -4.74
N LYS A 16 -16.20 16.73 -6.05
CA LYS A 16 -17.43 16.12 -6.59
C LYS A 16 -17.38 14.59 -6.48
N TRP A 17 -17.69 14.10 -5.30
CA TRP A 17 -17.69 12.66 -4.95
C TRP A 17 -18.55 11.82 -5.89
N GLU A 18 -19.76 12.27 -6.20
CA GLU A 18 -20.73 11.47 -6.96
C GLU A 18 -20.30 11.23 -8.40
N SER A 19 -19.63 12.22 -9.01
CA SER A 19 -19.11 12.13 -10.37
C SER A 19 -17.76 11.43 -10.49
N SER A 20 -17.13 11.08 -9.37
CA SER A 20 -15.82 10.44 -9.38
C SER A 20 -15.96 8.93 -9.51
N GLU A 21 -15.78 8.41 -10.72
CA GLU A 21 -15.84 6.96 -11.01
C GLU A 21 -14.86 6.16 -10.15
N SER A 22 -13.66 6.69 -9.93
CA SER A 22 -12.62 6.09 -9.10
C SER A 22 -13.00 6.05 -7.61
N TRP A 23 -13.74 7.05 -7.12
CA TRP A 23 -14.34 6.99 -5.78
C TRP A 23 -15.48 5.97 -5.72
N GLN A 24 -16.37 5.92 -6.72
CA GLN A 24 -17.48 4.96 -6.73
C GLN A 24 -16.99 3.52 -6.73
N GLN A 25 -15.97 3.22 -7.53
CA GLN A 25 -15.32 1.91 -7.58
C GLN A 25 -14.67 1.55 -6.23
N TYR A 26 -13.99 2.50 -5.58
CA TYR A 26 -13.46 2.30 -4.24
C TYR A 26 -14.56 2.05 -3.21
N TYR A 27 -15.63 2.86 -3.24
CA TYR A 27 -16.75 2.78 -2.31
C TYR A 27 -17.50 1.44 -2.43
N SER A 28 -17.73 0.96 -3.65
CA SER A 28 -18.38 -0.34 -3.90
C SER A 28 -17.57 -1.54 -3.40
N ASN A 29 -16.25 -1.37 -3.24
CA ASN A 29 -15.34 -2.40 -2.76
C ASN A 29 -15.15 -2.38 -1.23
N LEU A 30 -15.70 -1.39 -0.51
CA LEU A 30 -15.65 -1.35 0.95
C LEU A 30 -16.49 -2.49 1.54
N TYR A 31 -15.86 -3.36 2.32
CA TYR A 31 -16.55 -4.45 3.02
C TYR A 31 -16.13 -4.56 4.50
N PRO A 32 -17.09 -4.68 5.44
CA PRO A 32 -18.53 -4.53 5.22
C PRO A 32 -18.88 -3.11 4.74
N ILE A 33 -20.04 -2.95 4.11
CA ILE A 33 -20.53 -1.62 3.68
C ILE A 33 -20.52 -0.72 4.93
N PRO A 34 -19.78 0.38 4.91
CA PRO A 34 -19.62 1.20 6.10
C PRO A 34 -20.93 1.92 6.41
N PRO A 35 -21.30 2.08 7.71
CA PRO A 35 -22.42 2.92 8.08
C PRO A 35 -22.16 4.36 7.63
N LEU A 36 -23.22 5.10 7.30
CA LEU A 36 -23.14 6.47 6.77
C LEU A 36 -22.31 7.41 7.66
N SER A 37 -22.37 7.23 8.99
CA SER A 37 -21.57 7.99 9.96
C SER A 37 -20.06 7.84 9.78
N LYS A 38 -19.58 6.73 9.22
CA LYS A 38 -18.15 6.47 8.97
C LYS A 38 -17.72 6.84 7.55
N LEU A 39 -18.64 7.28 6.69
CA LEU A 39 -18.36 7.55 5.27
C LEU A 39 -17.33 8.68 5.08
N SER A 40 -17.40 9.73 5.90
CA SER A 40 -16.46 10.85 5.92
C SER A 40 -15.02 10.39 6.09
N LYS A 41 -14.79 9.42 6.98
CA LYS A 41 -13.47 8.82 7.23
C LYS A 41 -12.93 8.08 6.01
N TYR A 42 -13.76 7.30 5.32
CA TYR A 42 -13.34 6.59 4.10
C TYR A 42 -13.08 7.55 2.94
N LYS A 43 -13.90 8.60 2.80
CA LYS A 43 -13.69 9.69 1.83
C LYS A 43 -12.35 10.38 2.07
N ARG A 44 -12.05 10.78 3.31
CA ARG A 44 -10.76 11.40 3.68
C ARG A 44 -9.58 10.47 3.42
N ALA A 45 -9.67 9.20 3.84
CA ALA A 45 -8.61 8.23 3.64
C ALA A 45 -8.34 7.97 2.14
N TRP A 46 -9.40 7.87 1.34
CA TRP A 46 -9.29 7.75 -0.11
C TRP A 46 -8.67 9.02 -0.72
N TYR A 47 -9.22 10.19 -0.42
CA TYR A 47 -8.73 11.47 -0.93
C TYR A 47 -7.26 11.69 -0.62
N ARG A 48 -6.82 11.33 0.59
CA ARG A 48 -5.42 11.41 0.98
C ARG A 48 -4.54 10.49 0.12
N ARG A 49 -5.03 9.30 -0.21
CA ARG A 49 -4.26 8.31 -0.98
C ARG A 49 -4.23 8.59 -2.48
N THR A 50 -5.26 9.24 -3.03
CA THR A 50 -5.48 9.36 -4.48
C THR A 50 -5.51 10.79 -5.01
N VAL A 51 -5.87 11.79 -4.19
CA VAL A 51 -6.04 13.19 -4.65
C VAL A 51 -5.03 14.13 -3.99
N ASN A 52 -4.93 14.12 -2.66
CA ASN A 52 -4.04 15.00 -1.92
C ASN A 52 -3.52 14.40 -0.59
N PRO A 53 -2.30 13.83 -0.57
CA PRO A 53 -1.68 13.24 0.62
C PRO A 53 -1.41 14.21 1.76
N ASN A 54 -1.41 15.52 1.50
CA ASN A 54 -1.19 16.55 2.51
C ASN A 54 -2.45 16.86 3.33
N LEU A 55 -3.59 16.19 3.06
CA LEU A 55 -4.81 16.32 3.86
C LEU A 55 -4.56 15.84 5.31
N PRO A 56 -4.81 16.68 6.34
CA PRO A 56 -4.55 16.33 7.75
C PRO A 56 -5.31 15.07 8.22
N GLU A 57 -4.73 14.40 9.22
CA GLU A 57 -5.32 13.17 9.79
C GLU A 57 -6.53 13.42 10.69
N ASP A 58 -6.54 14.56 11.39
CA ASP A 58 -7.46 14.87 12.48
C ASP A 58 -8.36 16.10 12.24
N SER A 59 -8.59 16.51 10.99
CA SER A 59 -9.49 17.65 10.76
C SER A 59 -10.95 17.24 10.97
N ALA A 60 -11.61 17.86 11.95
CA ALA A 60 -13.00 17.64 12.33
C ALA A 60 -14.03 18.28 11.38
N VAL A 61 -13.58 18.95 10.31
CA VAL A 61 -14.47 19.72 9.42
C VAL A 61 -15.25 18.78 8.50
N GLY A 62 -16.44 18.36 8.92
CA GLY A 62 -17.34 17.50 8.15
C GLY A 62 -17.96 16.34 8.92
N GLU A 63 -17.67 16.19 10.21
CA GLU A 63 -18.55 15.43 11.12
C GLU A 63 -19.76 16.30 11.43
N VAL A 64 -20.80 16.19 10.60
CA VAL A 64 -22.13 16.73 10.95
C VAL A 64 -22.82 15.67 11.80
N ASP A 65 -22.52 15.66 13.10
CA ASP A 65 -23.40 15.10 14.11
C ASP A 65 -24.18 16.26 14.76
N PRO A 66 -25.52 16.30 14.70
CA PRO A 66 -26.30 17.40 15.23
C PRO A 66 -26.60 17.14 16.71
N THR A 67 -25.61 17.20 17.61
CA THR A 67 -25.90 17.39 19.03
C THR A 67 -24.67 17.77 19.84
N THR A 68 -24.85 18.82 20.65
CA THR A 68 -24.06 19.21 21.83
C THR A 68 -23.00 20.29 21.59
N TYR A 69 -23.47 21.54 21.60
CA TYR A 69 -22.72 22.66 22.15
C TYR A 69 -22.56 22.45 23.66
N SER A 70 -21.33 22.36 24.13
CA SER A 70 -20.98 22.81 25.49
C SER A 70 -19.54 23.31 25.46
N GLY A 71 -19.40 24.61 25.70
CA GLY A 71 -18.12 25.28 25.75
C GLY A 71 -17.31 24.85 26.96
N GLN A 72 -15.99 24.82 26.80
CA GLN A 72 -15.05 24.84 27.92
C GLN A 72 -13.83 25.70 27.58
N SER A 73 -13.50 26.49 28.59
CA SER A 73 -12.64 27.66 28.60
C SER A 73 -11.16 27.33 28.49
N ALA A 74 -10.41 28.32 28.00
CA ALA A 74 -8.96 28.34 27.92
C ALA A 74 -8.30 28.26 29.30
N THR A 75 -7.32 27.38 29.44
CA THR A 75 -6.32 27.45 30.51
C THR A 75 -4.93 27.47 29.89
N ARG A 76 -4.28 28.64 29.98
CA ARG A 76 -2.92 28.92 29.55
C ARG A 76 -1.96 28.33 30.58
N VAL A 77 -1.19 27.30 30.21
CA VAL A 77 -0.10 26.76 31.03
C VAL A 77 1.23 27.27 30.46
N GLU A 78 1.98 27.92 31.34
CA GLU A 78 3.27 28.56 31.13
C GLU A 78 4.39 27.51 31.03
N ALA A 79 5.26 27.62 30.03
CA ALA A 79 6.33 26.66 29.76
C ALA A 79 7.65 27.06 30.44
N PRO A 80 8.42 26.11 31.03
CA PRO A 80 9.74 26.39 31.59
C PRO A 80 10.84 26.50 30.51
N PRO A 81 11.98 27.15 30.82
CA PRO A 81 12.97 27.56 29.82
C PRO A 81 13.83 26.39 29.31
N LYS A 82 14.11 26.38 28.00
CA LYS A 82 14.99 25.41 27.33
C LYS A 82 16.48 25.77 27.51
N PRO A 83 17.37 24.82 27.82
CA PRO A 83 18.82 25.00 27.72
C PRO A 83 19.31 24.95 26.25
N PRO A 84 20.49 25.52 25.95
CA PRO A 84 20.99 25.68 24.59
C PRO A 84 21.64 24.37 24.10
N HIS A 85 21.08 23.75 23.06
CA HIS A 85 21.72 22.63 22.39
C HIS A 85 22.32 23.05 21.04
N HIS A 86 23.60 22.70 20.91
CA HIS A 86 24.52 22.94 19.82
C HIS A 86 23.96 22.43 18.47
N ASN A 87 23.83 23.33 17.51
CA ASN A 87 23.37 23.04 16.15
C ASN A 87 24.46 22.39 15.30
N THR A 88 24.21 21.15 14.85
CA THR A 88 24.71 20.64 13.56
C THR A 88 23.52 20.07 12.79
N HIS A 89 22.53 20.93 12.52
CA HIS A 89 21.42 20.60 11.64
C HIS A 89 21.87 20.79 10.19
N MET A 90 22.09 19.68 9.45
CA MET A 90 21.91 19.76 8.00
C MET A 90 20.54 20.36 7.72
N PRO A 91 20.40 21.30 6.78
CA PRO A 91 19.11 21.89 6.47
C PRO A 91 18.18 20.77 5.99
N SER A 92 17.00 20.66 6.61
CA SER A 92 15.99 19.62 6.33
C SER A 92 15.77 19.38 4.82
N MET A 93 15.85 20.44 4.02
CA MET A 93 15.75 20.40 2.56
C MET A 93 16.86 19.59 1.86
N MET A 94 18.10 19.61 2.35
CA MET A 94 19.18 18.81 1.78
C MET A 94 19.00 17.32 2.07
N VAL A 95 18.60 16.98 3.31
CA VAL A 95 18.32 15.59 3.69
C VAL A 95 17.18 15.03 2.84
N MET A 96 16.11 15.81 2.66
CA MET A 96 14.98 15.40 1.82
C MET A 96 15.38 15.20 0.36
N LYS A 97 16.17 16.12 -0.21
CA LYS A 97 16.69 15.97 -1.58
C LYS A 97 17.50 14.70 -1.76
N ILE A 98 18.37 14.38 -0.80
CA ILE A 98 19.21 13.17 -0.82
C ILE A 98 18.31 11.92 -0.73
N LEU A 99 17.38 11.87 0.23
CA LEU A 99 16.46 10.74 0.40
C LEU A 99 15.64 10.47 -0.86
N VAL A 100 15.03 11.51 -1.44
CA VAL A 100 14.25 11.40 -2.69
C VAL A 100 15.12 10.91 -3.85
N SER A 101 16.35 11.41 -3.97
CA SER A 101 17.26 11.03 -5.05
C SER A 101 17.70 9.56 -4.93
N ILE A 102 18.04 9.11 -3.71
CA ILE A 102 18.44 7.72 -3.46
C ILE A 102 17.23 6.78 -3.63
N GLU A 103 16.04 7.16 -3.14
CA GLU A 103 14.81 6.37 -3.35
C GLU A 103 14.53 6.18 -4.83
N LEU A 104 14.60 7.25 -5.62
CA LEU A 104 14.36 7.24 -7.05
C LEU A 104 15.39 6.39 -7.79
N ALA A 105 16.68 6.55 -7.47
CA ALA A 105 17.74 5.72 -8.05
C ALA A 105 17.51 4.23 -7.74
N ALA A 106 17.19 3.90 -6.48
CA ALA A 106 16.92 2.52 -6.06
C ALA A 106 15.70 1.92 -6.80
N ARG A 107 14.63 2.70 -7.02
CA ARG A 107 13.46 2.28 -7.82
C ARG A 107 13.84 2.01 -9.28
N ILE A 108 14.63 2.89 -9.90
CA ILE A 108 15.10 2.72 -11.28
C ILE A 108 15.99 1.49 -11.42
N PHE A 109 16.95 1.31 -10.52
CA PHE A 109 17.81 0.12 -10.51
C PHE A 109 17.01 -1.16 -10.28
N PHE A 110 16.03 -1.15 -9.38
CA PHE A 110 15.14 -2.28 -9.16
C PHE A 110 14.37 -2.65 -10.43
N LEU A 111 13.75 -1.67 -11.11
CA LEU A 111 13.01 -1.92 -12.35
C LEU A 111 13.92 -2.40 -13.47
N ALA A 112 15.07 -1.75 -13.68
CA ALA A 112 16.04 -2.15 -14.69
C ALA A 112 16.54 -3.59 -14.45
N ALA A 113 16.92 -3.91 -13.21
CA ALA A 113 17.34 -5.26 -12.85
C ALA A 113 16.21 -6.28 -13.02
N THR A 114 14.97 -5.93 -12.69
CA THR A 114 13.80 -6.82 -12.85
C THR A 114 13.47 -7.08 -14.32
N ILE A 115 13.46 -6.04 -15.16
CA ILE A 115 13.28 -6.18 -16.61
C ILE A 115 14.39 -7.06 -17.19
N MET A 116 15.64 -6.79 -16.79
CA MET A 116 16.80 -7.57 -17.22
C MET A 116 16.66 -9.05 -16.83
N MET A 117 16.23 -9.36 -15.60
CA MET A 117 15.94 -10.75 -15.19
C MET A 117 14.85 -11.41 -16.04
N LEU A 118 13.78 -10.67 -16.36
CA LEU A 118 12.67 -11.20 -17.17
C LEU A 118 13.13 -11.48 -18.61
N VAL A 119 13.84 -10.55 -19.22
CA VAL A 119 14.41 -10.71 -20.56
C VAL A 119 15.38 -11.90 -20.58
N PHE A 120 16.24 -12.03 -19.58
CA PHE A 120 17.19 -13.15 -19.51
C PHE A 120 16.50 -14.50 -19.36
N ARG A 121 15.42 -14.55 -18.57
CA ARG A 121 14.64 -15.78 -18.41
C ARG A 121 13.91 -16.17 -19.69
N LEU A 122 13.39 -15.19 -20.42
CA LEU A 122 12.66 -15.41 -21.67
C LEU A 122 13.59 -15.81 -22.82
N THR A 123 14.72 -15.12 -22.94
CA THR A 123 15.66 -15.30 -24.05
C THR A 123 16.66 -16.42 -23.84
N ARG A 124 16.84 -16.89 -22.59
CA ARG A 124 17.85 -17.90 -22.20
C ARG A 124 19.29 -17.54 -22.61
N LEU A 125 19.58 -16.27 -22.86
CA LEU A 125 20.86 -15.81 -23.45
C LEU A 125 22.02 -15.77 -22.45
N LEU A 126 21.76 -15.67 -21.14
CA LEU A 126 22.82 -15.56 -20.14
C LEU A 126 23.08 -16.85 -19.37
N PRO A 127 24.35 -17.09 -18.99
CA PRO A 127 24.70 -18.19 -18.11
C PRO A 127 24.00 -18.04 -16.75
N PRO A 128 23.48 -19.14 -16.15
CA PRO A 128 22.80 -19.13 -14.86
C PRO A 128 23.58 -18.45 -13.72
N ARG A 129 24.91 -18.37 -13.84
CA ARG A 129 25.81 -17.73 -12.87
C ARG A 129 25.56 -16.23 -12.70
N LEU A 130 25.11 -15.54 -13.75
CA LEU A 130 24.81 -14.11 -13.70
C LEU A 130 23.41 -13.82 -13.17
N PHE A 131 22.53 -14.83 -13.05
CA PHE A 131 21.17 -14.65 -12.57
C PHE A 131 21.12 -14.34 -11.06
N ALA A 132 21.95 -15.03 -10.28
CA ALA A 132 22.04 -14.84 -8.83
C ALA A 132 22.44 -13.42 -8.40
N PRO A 133 23.55 -12.82 -8.91
CA PRO A 133 23.93 -11.46 -8.51
C PRO A 133 22.92 -10.40 -8.96
N VAL A 134 22.30 -10.57 -10.13
CA VAL A 134 21.26 -9.65 -10.62
C VAL A 134 20.02 -9.71 -9.74
N THR A 135 19.61 -10.92 -9.33
CA THR A 135 18.49 -11.12 -8.40
C THR A 135 18.80 -10.51 -7.04
N ALA A 136 20.01 -10.72 -6.53
CA ALA A 136 20.46 -10.12 -5.27
C ALA A 136 20.46 -8.58 -5.33
N LEU A 137 20.95 -8.00 -6.44
CA LEU A 137 20.93 -6.56 -6.65
C LEU A 137 19.50 -6.01 -6.73
N SER A 138 18.62 -6.67 -7.50
CA SER A 138 17.19 -6.30 -7.57
C SER A 138 16.55 -6.32 -6.18
N MET A 139 16.72 -7.40 -5.41
CA MET A 139 16.18 -7.50 -4.05
C MET A 139 16.78 -6.43 -3.12
N ALA A 140 18.08 -6.18 -3.19
CA ALA A 140 18.73 -5.14 -2.39
C ALA A 140 18.17 -3.75 -2.70
N CYS A 141 18.01 -3.41 -3.99
CA CYS A 141 17.36 -2.17 -4.41
C CYS A 141 15.89 -2.10 -3.94
N CYS A 142 15.17 -3.23 -3.95
CA CYS A 142 13.80 -3.30 -3.45
C CYS A 142 13.70 -2.95 -1.96
N TYR A 143 14.52 -3.60 -1.13
CA TYR A 143 14.61 -3.29 0.29
C TYR A 143 15.03 -1.84 0.52
N LEU A 144 16.02 -1.35 -0.24
CA LEU A 144 16.55 -0.01 -0.10
C LEU A 144 15.47 1.06 -0.35
N PHE A 145 14.73 0.97 -1.46
CA PHE A 145 13.71 1.99 -1.74
C PHE A 145 12.54 1.93 -0.75
N LEU A 146 12.13 0.73 -0.30
CA LEU A 146 11.05 0.58 0.69
C LEU A 146 11.44 1.16 2.05
N LEU A 147 12.66 0.90 2.50
CA LEU A 147 13.18 1.45 3.76
C LEU A 147 13.32 2.97 3.67
N ILE A 148 13.88 3.50 2.59
CA ILE A 148 14.01 4.95 2.40
C ILE A 148 12.65 5.61 2.35
N ALA A 149 11.68 5.05 1.62
CA ALA A 149 10.32 5.58 1.58
C ALA A 149 9.69 5.61 2.98
N LEU A 150 9.84 4.54 3.76
CA LEU A 150 9.34 4.48 5.14
C LEU A 150 9.99 5.55 6.05
N PHE A 151 11.32 5.70 6.00
CA PHE A 151 12.03 6.73 6.77
C PHE A 151 11.69 8.15 6.31
N LYS A 152 11.51 8.35 5.01
CA LYS A 152 11.15 9.64 4.42
C LYS A 152 9.75 10.06 4.84
N ASP A 153 8.79 9.14 4.85
CA ASP A 153 7.38 9.45 5.10
C ASP A 153 7.04 9.48 6.61
N LYS A 154 7.67 8.62 7.42
CA LYS A 154 7.40 8.50 8.87
C LYS A 154 8.44 9.17 9.76
N GLY A 155 9.60 9.52 9.21
CA GLY A 155 10.68 10.14 9.96
C GLY A 155 11.46 9.14 10.82
N ARG A 156 11.97 9.61 11.96
CA ARG A 156 12.82 8.81 12.85
C ARG A 156 11.99 7.85 13.69
N PRO A 157 12.52 6.64 13.97
CA PRO A 157 11.83 5.68 14.82
C PRO A 157 11.63 6.25 16.22
N ALA A 158 10.37 6.28 16.66
CA ALA A 158 9.98 6.66 18.00
C ALA A 158 9.33 5.46 18.69
N LEU A 159 9.64 5.24 19.97
CA LEU A 159 8.99 4.22 20.79
C LEU A 159 7.62 4.71 21.31
N SER A 160 6.80 5.26 20.42
CA SER A 160 5.43 5.66 20.73
C SER A 160 4.42 4.72 20.06
N LEU A 161 3.29 4.50 20.73
CA LEU A 161 2.20 3.69 20.18
C LEU A 161 1.66 4.29 18.88
N ASP A 162 1.57 5.63 18.81
CA ASP A 162 1.13 6.35 17.62
C ASP A 162 2.07 6.14 16.44
N TYR A 163 3.39 6.18 16.68
CA TYR A 163 4.37 5.89 15.64
C TYR A 163 4.24 4.44 15.15
N GLY A 164 4.13 3.49 16.08
CA GLY A 164 3.90 2.07 15.76
C GLY A 164 2.62 1.87 14.92
N ARG A 165 1.52 2.52 15.30
CA ARG A 165 0.26 2.50 14.56
C ARG A 165 0.40 3.11 13.17
N SER A 166 1.13 4.22 13.05
CA SER A 166 1.35 4.91 11.78
C SER A 166 2.17 4.09 10.79
N ILE A 167 3.17 3.34 11.27
CA ILE A 167 3.97 2.41 10.46
C ILE A 167 3.14 1.18 10.09
N MET A 168 2.35 0.63 11.02
CA MET A 168 1.50 -0.52 10.74
C MET A 168 0.45 -0.24 9.65
N MET A 169 0.09 1.02 9.42
CA MET A 169 -0.79 1.45 8.33
C MET A 169 -0.03 1.83 7.05
N ASP A 170 1.31 1.78 7.06
CA ASP A 170 2.14 2.15 5.93
C ASP A 170 2.30 1.01 4.92
N GLU A 171 2.03 1.31 3.65
CA GLU A 171 2.15 0.32 2.58
C GLU A 171 3.59 -0.15 2.40
N ASN A 172 4.60 0.72 2.56
CA ASN A 172 5.99 0.32 2.36
C ASN A 172 6.43 -0.74 3.38
N LEU A 173 5.92 -0.67 4.62
CA LEU A 173 6.14 -1.73 5.61
C LEU A 173 5.51 -3.05 5.16
N HIS A 174 4.27 -3.00 4.64
CA HIS A 174 3.61 -4.21 4.15
C HIS A 174 4.38 -4.83 2.98
N TYR A 175 4.95 -4.03 2.07
CA TYR A 175 5.78 -4.56 1.00
C TYR A 175 7.17 -5.00 1.46
N LEU A 176 7.66 -4.49 2.59
CA LEU A 176 8.86 -5.01 3.25
C LEU A 176 8.59 -6.42 3.77
N THR A 177 7.47 -6.63 4.47
CA THR A 177 7.08 -7.95 4.98
C THR A 177 6.75 -8.92 3.85
N TYR A 178 6.08 -8.46 2.79
CA TYR A 178 5.90 -9.22 1.54
C TYR A 178 7.25 -9.70 0.98
N SER A 179 8.23 -8.81 0.87
CA SER A 179 9.54 -9.13 0.27
C SER A 179 10.30 -10.16 1.08
N VAL A 180 10.19 -10.12 2.41
CA VAL A 180 10.73 -11.14 3.32
C VAL A 180 10.01 -12.48 3.12
N ALA A 181 8.67 -12.48 2.99
CA ALA A 181 7.88 -13.70 2.81
C ALA A 181 8.23 -14.44 1.50
N VAL A 182 8.48 -13.71 0.41
CA VAL A 182 8.80 -14.29 -0.90
C VAL A 182 10.31 -14.44 -1.16
N MET A 183 11.17 -14.10 -0.19
CA MET A 183 12.62 -14.06 -0.37
C MET A 183 13.19 -15.40 -0.83
N ASN A 184 12.76 -16.49 -0.19
CA ASN A 184 13.25 -17.85 -0.40
C ASN A 184 12.35 -18.71 -1.31
N VAL A 185 11.28 -18.12 -1.86
CA VAL A 185 10.38 -18.82 -2.78
C VAL A 185 10.97 -18.75 -4.19
N PRO A 186 10.92 -19.82 -5.01
CA PRO A 186 11.33 -19.77 -6.40
C PRO A 186 10.66 -18.62 -7.12
N LYS A 187 11.51 -17.82 -7.74
CA LYS A 187 11.14 -16.58 -8.39
C LYS A 187 10.16 -16.88 -9.52
N ALA A 188 8.87 -16.60 -9.35
CA ALA A 188 7.85 -16.63 -10.40
C ALA A 188 7.36 -15.20 -10.69
N PHE A 189 6.92 -14.89 -11.91
CA PHE A 189 6.49 -13.54 -12.26
C PHE A 189 5.38 -13.03 -11.33
N VAL A 190 4.41 -13.89 -10.99
CA VAL A 190 3.31 -13.60 -10.08
C VAL A 190 3.79 -13.13 -8.69
N LEU A 191 4.96 -13.57 -8.25
CA LEU A 191 5.54 -13.20 -6.95
C LEU A 191 6.28 -11.85 -7.00
N PHE A 192 6.72 -11.38 -8.16
CA PHE A 192 7.39 -10.07 -8.29
C PHE A 192 6.48 -8.95 -8.75
N ALA A 193 5.42 -9.30 -9.47
CA ALA A 193 4.54 -8.31 -10.06
C ALA A 193 3.97 -7.32 -9.02
N PRO A 194 3.57 -7.73 -7.80
CA PRO A 194 3.16 -6.76 -6.77
C PRO A 194 4.24 -5.72 -6.41
N GLN A 195 5.52 -6.13 -6.29
CA GLN A 195 6.61 -5.20 -5.98
C GLN A 195 6.93 -4.29 -7.17
N VAL A 196 6.82 -4.79 -8.40
CA VAL A 196 6.96 -3.96 -9.62
C VAL A 196 5.89 -2.88 -9.64
N LEU A 197 4.62 -3.24 -9.38
CA LEU A 197 3.53 -2.26 -9.34
C LEU A 197 3.72 -1.25 -8.19
N THR A 198 4.13 -1.69 -7.00
CA THR A 198 4.48 -0.79 -5.88
C THR A 198 5.63 0.15 -6.24
N CYS A 199 6.62 -0.33 -6.97
CA CYS A 199 7.72 0.50 -7.47
C CYS A 199 7.20 1.57 -8.44
N VAL A 200 6.38 1.18 -9.43
CA VAL A 200 5.81 2.08 -10.44
C VAL A 200 4.88 3.12 -9.80
N ILE A 201 3.97 2.71 -8.91
CA ILE A 201 3.09 3.62 -8.17
C ILE A 201 3.93 4.65 -7.40
N GLY A 202 4.92 4.21 -6.62
CA GLY A 202 5.69 5.18 -5.85
C GLY A 202 6.67 6.01 -6.68
N MET A 203 7.07 5.59 -7.88
CA MET A 203 7.74 6.49 -8.84
C MET A 203 6.81 7.63 -9.28
N SER A 204 5.55 7.32 -9.60
CA SER A 204 4.56 8.37 -9.97
C SER A 204 4.33 9.34 -8.81
N ARG A 205 4.20 8.84 -7.57
CA ARG A 205 4.07 9.67 -6.37
C ARG A 205 5.31 10.53 -6.14
N LEU A 206 6.51 9.95 -6.24
CA LEU A 206 7.75 10.72 -6.13
C LEU A 206 7.79 11.87 -7.14
N TYR A 207 7.34 11.58 -8.38
CA TYR A 207 7.30 12.56 -9.45
C TYR A 207 6.33 13.72 -9.17
N LEU A 208 5.12 13.43 -8.72
CA LEU A 208 4.10 14.43 -8.46
C LEU A 208 4.40 15.27 -7.22
N TYR A 209 4.86 14.66 -6.12
CA TYR A 209 5.06 15.37 -4.85
C TYR A 209 6.44 16.02 -4.71
N TYR A 210 7.46 15.48 -5.39
CA TYR A 210 8.85 15.91 -5.23
C TYR A 210 9.52 16.35 -6.54
N GLN A 211 8.74 16.86 -7.50
CA GLN A 211 9.21 17.29 -8.83
C GLN A 211 10.45 18.19 -8.78
N ARG A 212 10.54 19.07 -7.77
CA ARG A 212 11.69 19.98 -7.54
C ARG A 212 13.01 19.25 -7.34
N TYR A 213 12.98 18.06 -6.75
CA TYR A 213 14.17 17.29 -6.38
C TYR A 213 14.58 16.25 -7.42
N ILE A 214 13.77 16.05 -8.46
CA ILE A 214 14.01 15.06 -9.52
C ILE A 214 15.02 15.59 -10.56
N PRO A 215 16.00 14.75 -10.98
CA PRO A 215 16.98 15.14 -11.99
C PRO A 215 16.32 15.45 -13.34
N GLY A 216 16.89 16.39 -14.09
CA GLY A 216 16.33 16.87 -15.37
C GLY A 216 16.10 15.76 -16.40
N ILE A 217 16.89 14.70 -16.38
CA ILE A 217 16.77 13.53 -17.28
C ILE A 217 15.40 12.84 -17.15
N LEU A 218 14.80 12.86 -15.95
CA LEU A 218 13.48 12.28 -15.71
C LEU A 218 12.33 13.25 -15.96
N ARG A 219 12.62 14.49 -16.41
CA ARG A 219 11.63 15.49 -16.78
C ARG A 219 11.29 15.49 -18.27
N LEU A 220 11.74 14.49 -19.02
CA LEU A 220 11.38 14.31 -20.42
C LEU A 220 9.86 14.14 -20.55
N ASP A 221 9.26 14.74 -21.58
CA ASP A 221 7.80 14.77 -21.75
C ASP A 221 7.18 13.38 -21.80
N PHE A 222 7.87 12.42 -22.43
CA PHE A 222 7.42 11.03 -22.48
C PHE A 222 7.35 10.39 -21.08
N ILE A 223 8.36 10.61 -20.23
CA ILE A 223 8.39 10.07 -18.86
C ILE A 223 7.30 10.74 -18.02
N ASN A 224 7.14 12.05 -18.16
CA ASN A 224 6.10 12.82 -17.48
C ASN A 224 4.70 12.29 -17.86
N HIS A 225 4.48 12.04 -19.15
CA HIS A 225 3.22 11.50 -19.66
C HIS A 225 2.95 10.09 -19.10
N ALA A 226 3.95 9.20 -19.13
CA ALA A 226 3.83 7.85 -18.59
C ALA A 226 3.51 7.84 -17.08
N LEU A 227 4.18 8.68 -16.29
CA LEU A 227 3.95 8.76 -14.84
C LEU A 227 2.59 9.37 -14.50
N ARG A 228 2.10 10.33 -15.30
CA ARG A 228 0.73 10.85 -15.17
C ARG A 228 -0.33 9.82 -15.56
N LEU A 229 -0.05 8.98 -16.56
CA LEU A 229 -0.95 7.89 -16.94
C LEU A 229 -1.08 6.84 -15.83
N VAL A 230 0.04 6.52 -15.16
CA VAL A 230 0.06 5.66 -13.96
C VAL A 230 -0.77 6.24 -12.83
N ASP A 231 -0.64 7.55 -12.57
CA ASP A 231 -1.42 8.22 -11.52
C ASP A 231 -2.92 8.25 -11.85
N ALA A 232 -3.27 8.55 -13.10
CA ALA A 232 -4.66 8.56 -13.59
C ALA A 232 -5.34 7.19 -13.43
N HIS A 233 -4.59 6.09 -13.60
CA HIS A 233 -5.09 4.72 -13.45
C HIS A 233 -4.63 4.07 -12.12
N SER A 234 -4.27 4.87 -11.12
CA SER A 234 -3.70 4.33 -9.87
C SER A 234 -4.64 3.35 -9.17
N VAL A 235 -5.95 3.59 -9.21
CA VAL A 235 -6.99 2.71 -8.65
C VAL A 235 -6.99 1.34 -9.32
N ASP A 236 -6.94 1.29 -10.65
CA ASP A 236 -6.87 0.03 -11.39
C ASP A 236 -5.57 -0.71 -11.11
N ILE A 237 -4.45 0.02 -11.04
CA ILE A 237 -3.16 -0.57 -10.69
C ILE A 237 -3.18 -1.16 -9.27
N PHE A 238 -3.83 -0.49 -8.31
CA PHE A 238 -4.02 -1.03 -6.96
C PHE A 238 -4.88 -2.30 -6.96
N SER A 239 -5.94 -2.33 -7.78
CA SER A 239 -6.79 -3.52 -7.95
C SER A 239 -6.02 -4.69 -8.55
N VAL A 240 -5.25 -4.45 -9.63
CA VAL A 240 -4.39 -5.47 -10.26
C VAL A 240 -3.33 -5.97 -9.28
N ARG A 241 -2.73 -5.06 -8.49
CA ARG A 241 -1.77 -5.40 -7.44
C ARG A 241 -2.39 -6.32 -6.38
N ALA A 242 -3.59 -6.00 -5.91
CA ALA A 242 -4.33 -6.84 -4.98
C ALA A 242 -4.69 -8.22 -5.58
N ALA A 243 -5.08 -8.27 -6.86
CA ALA A 243 -5.34 -9.52 -7.56
C ALA A 243 -4.09 -10.41 -7.64
N LEU A 244 -2.94 -9.82 -7.94
CA LEU A 244 -1.65 -10.51 -7.96
C LEU A 244 -1.23 -11.01 -6.58
N GLU A 245 -1.53 -10.27 -5.51
CA GLU A 245 -1.28 -10.73 -4.14
C GLU A 245 -2.10 -11.97 -3.77
N VAL A 246 -3.38 -12.02 -4.17
CA VAL A 246 -4.23 -13.20 -3.97
C VAL A 246 -3.75 -14.36 -4.85
N ALA A 247 -3.39 -14.09 -6.10
CA ALA A 247 -2.83 -15.09 -7.00
C ALA A 247 -1.50 -15.66 -6.48
N ALA A 248 -0.66 -14.83 -5.87
CA ALA A 248 0.59 -15.24 -5.23
C ALA A 248 0.34 -16.14 -4.00
N LEU A 249 -0.71 -15.88 -3.20
CA LEU A 249 -1.12 -16.80 -2.12
C LEU A 249 -1.46 -18.18 -2.67
N ILE A 250 -2.31 -18.25 -3.70
CA ILE A 250 -2.70 -19.50 -4.34
C ILE A 250 -1.47 -20.21 -4.93
N HIS A 251 -0.59 -19.46 -5.60
CA HIS A 251 0.66 -19.98 -6.16
C HIS A 251 1.56 -20.58 -5.08
N MET A 252 1.74 -19.92 -3.93
CA MET A 252 2.54 -20.44 -2.83
C MET A 252 1.91 -21.66 -2.16
N MET A 253 0.58 -21.69 -2.02
CA MET A 253 -0.14 -22.86 -1.50
C MET A 253 0.04 -24.08 -2.42
N LEU A 254 -0.15 -23.92 -3.73
CA LEU A 254 0.07 -25.00 -4.70
C LEU A 254 1.54 -25.40 -4.77
N GLY A 255 2.45 -24.41 -4.74
CA GLY A 255 3.89 -24.62 -4.72
C GLY A 255 4.34 -25.44 -3.51
N MET A 256 3.68 -25.31 -2.36
CA MET A 256 3.98 -26.13 -1.18
C MET A 256 3.72 -27.63 -1.44
N PHE A 257 2.60 -27.98 -2.07
CA PHE A 257 2.29 -29.37 -2.43
C PHE A 257 3.24 -29.94 -3.49
N MET A 258 3.80 -29.08 -4.33
CA MET A 258 4.78 -29.46 -5.36
C MET A 258 6.23 -29.44 -4.87
N GLY A 259 6.49 -29.09 -3.59
CA GLY A 259 7.85 -28.92 -3.06
C GLY A 259 8.59 -27.70 -3.61
N LEU A 260 7.90 -26.78 -4.28
CA LEU A 260 8.44 -25.53 -4.81
C LEU A 260 8.44 -24.40 -3.76
N SER A 261 7.50 -24.40 -2.80
CA SER A 261 7.42 -23.35 -1.78
C SER A 261 7.77 -23.90 -0.41
N ASN A 262 8.47 -23.08 0.38
CA ASN A 262 8.77 -23.39 1.78
C ASN A 262 7.57 -23.03 2.68
N PHE A 263 7.35 -23.83 3.71
CA PHE A 263 6.26 -23.64 4.67
C PHE A 263 6.36 -22.30 5.42
N ILE A 264 7.59 -21.91 5.80
CA ILE A 264 7.86 -20.63 6.48
C ILE A 264 7.45 -19.44 5.60
N GLY A 265 7.77 -19.48 4.29
CA GLY A 265 7.39 -18.42 3.36
C GLY A 265 5.87 -18.29 3.26
N LEU A 266 5.15 -19.41 3.21
CA LEU A 266 3.67 -19.40 3.19
C LEU A 266 3.09 -18.81 4.48
N ILE A 267 3.60 -19.17 5.65
CA ILE A 267 3.14 -18.58 6.93
C ILE A 267 3.37 -17.06 6.94
N LEU A 268 4.56 -16.61 6.54
CA LEU A 268 4.87 -15.18 6.49
C LEU A 268 3.96 -14.46 5.50
N TYR A 269 3.67 -15.08 4.35
CA TYR A 269 2.78 -14.52 3.35
C TYR A 269 1.32 -14.43 3.83
N VAL A 270 0.82 -15.48 4.49
CA VAL A 270 -0.51 -15.48 5.11
C VAL A 270 -0.60 -14.38 6.18
N ASN A 271 0.44 -14.19 6.98
CA ASN A 271 0.51 -13.10 7.96
C ASN A 271 0.51 -11.72 7.28
N PHE A 272 1.22 -11.56 6.16
CA PHE A 272 1.16 -10.34 5.34
C PHE A 272 -0.28 -10.04 4.88
N ILE A 273 -0.97 -11.02 4.28
CA ILE A 273 -2.37 -10.88 3.86
C ILE A 273 -3.26 -10.54 5.05
N ARG A 274 -3.04 -11.19 6.20
CA ARG A 274 -3.81 -10.93 7.43
C ARG A 274 -3.64 -9.50 7.92
N VAL A 275 -2.42 -8.97 7.93
CA VAL A 275 -2.16 -7.57 8.29
C VAL A 275 -2.89 -6.63 7.33
N LYS A 276 -2.80 -6.88 6.01
CA LYS A 276 -3.49 -6.06 5.00
C LYS A 276 -5.02 -6.08 5.14
N VAL A 277 -5.60 -7.23 5.46
CA VAL A 277 -7.04 -7.34 5.76
C VAL A 277 -7.37 -6.60 7.07
N ALA A 278 -6.54 -6.71 8.11
CA ALA A 278 -6.77 -6.03 9.39
C ALA A 278 -6.75 -4.50 9.27
N VAL A 279 -5.91 -3.94 8.40
CA VAL A 279 -5.89 -2.49 8.09
C VAL A 279 -7.02 -2.06 7.14
N ASN A 280 -7.89 -2.98 6.71
CA ASN A 280 -8.98 -2.76 5.75
C ASN A 280 -8.47 -2.28 4.39
N ASP A 281 -7.50 -2.99 3.79
CA ASP A 281 -7.15 -2.79 2.38
C ASP A 281 -8.35 -3.18 1.49
N VAL A 282 -8.98 -2.14 0.96
CA VAL A 282 -10.24 -2.20 0.20
C VAL A 282 -10.09 -2.99 -1.10
N TYR A 283 -8.94 -2.88 -1.76
CA TYR A 283 -8.69 -3.60 -3.01
C TYR A 283 -8.54 -5.09 -2.73
N LEU A 284 -7.78 -5.44 -1.70
CA LEU A 284 -7.58 -6.83 -1.31
C LEU A 284 -8.89 -7.49 -0.87
N THR A 285 -9.69 -6.81 -0.04
CA THR A 285 -11.00 -7.32 0.38
C THR A 285 -11.98 -7.42 -0.80
N GLY A 286 -11.93 -6.48 -1.75
CA GLY A 286 -12.71 -6.51 -2.98
C GLY A 286 -12.41 -7.75 -3.81
N ILE A 287 -11.13 -8.07 -4.03
CA ILE A 287 -10.72 -9.28 -4.75
C ILE A 287 -11.15 -10.56 -4.01
N PHE A 288 -10.97 -10.63 -2.69
CA PHE A 288 -11.44 -11.80 -1.93
C PHE A 288 -12.95 -12.00 -2.03
N LYS A 289 -13.73 -10.91 -2.04
CA LYS A 289 -15.18 -10.95 -2.25
C LYS A 289 -15.52 -11.48 -3.64
N GLN A 290 -14.90 -10.94 -4.70
CA GLN A 290 -15.11 -11.40 -6.08
C GLN A 290 -14.75 -12.89 -6.24
N PHE A 291 -13.64 -13.31 -5.62
CA PHE A 291 -13.21 -14.70 -5.62
C PHE A 291 -14.22 -15.61 -4.90
N HIS A 292 -14.71 -15.19 -3.73
CA HIS A 292 -15.74 -15.89 -2.98
C HIS A 292 -17.06 -16.00 -3.77
N GLU A 293 -17.50 -14.92 -4.41
CA GLU A 293 -18.70 -14.90 -5.25
C GLU A 293 -18.55 -15.83 -6.46
N THR A 294 -17.39 -15.85 -7.10
CA THR A 294 -17.12 -16.72 -8.25
C THR A 294 -17.18 -18.19 -7.84
N ILE A 295 -16.54 -18.56 -6.73
CA ILE A 295 -16.62 -19.93 -6.20
C ILE A 295 -18.05 -20.28 -5.81
N THR A 296 -18.76 -19.37 -5.13
CA THR A 296 -20.13 -19.60 -4.70
C THR A 296 -21.04 -19.84 -5.90
N ARG A 297 -20.94 -19.03 -6.97
CA ARG A 297 -21.71 -19.25 -8.22
C ARG A 297 -21.44 -20.61 -8.84
N PHE A 298 -20.17 -21.04 -8.87
CA PHE A 298 -19.81 -22.36 -9.36
C PHE A 298 -20.39 -23.48 -8.49
N LEU A 299 -20.31 -23.34 -7.18
CA LEU A 299 -20.80 -24.32 -6.22
C LEU A 299 -22.33 -24.42 -6.20
N THR A 300 -23.05 -23.34 -6.52
CA THR A 300 -24.52 -23.35 -6.62
C THR A 300 -25.06 -24.07 -7.85
N HIS A 301 -24.20 -24.53 -8.75
CA HIS A 301 -24.63 -25.30 -9.92
C HIS A 301 -25.28 -26.63 -9.48
N PRO A 302 -26.40 -27.06 -10.08
CA PRO A 302 -27.15 -28.25 -9.65
C PRO A 302 -26.35 -29.57 -9.74
N ILE A 303 -25.26 -29.59 -10.52
CA ILE A 303 -24.36 -30.74 -10.65
C ILE A 303 -23.46 -30.92 -9.41
N VAL A 304 -23.25 -29.87 -8.62
CA VAL A 304 -22.33 -29.91 -7.48
C VAL A 304 -23.01 -30.54 -6.26
N PRO A 305 -22.46 -31.62 -5.67
CA PRO A 305 -23.03 -32.24 -4.49
C PRO A 305 -23.14 -31.27 -3.29
N PRO A 306 -24.24 -31.32 -2.50
CA PRO A 306 -24.42 -30.49 -1.30
C PRO A 306 -23.28 -30.61 -0.27
N ALA A 307 -22.62 -31.78 -0.22
CA ALA A 307 -21.46 -32.00 0.64
C ALA A 307 -20.29 -31.03 0.33
N ILE A 308 -20.05 -30.73 -0.95
CA ILE A 308 -19.00 -29.80 -1.37
C ILE A 308 -19.38 -28.35 -0.98
N GLN A 309 -20.64 -27.98 -1.17
CA GLN A 309 -21.15 -26.67 -0.75
C GLN A 309 -21.01 -26.47 0.77
N ASN A 310 -21.40 -27.48 1.56
CA ASN A 310 -21.27 -27.47 3.01
C ASN A 310 -19.82 -27.41 3.48
N GLY A 311 -18.94 -28.17 2.82
CA GLY A 311 -17.49 -28.16 3.06
C GLY A 311 -16.89 -26.77 2.81
N TYR A 312 -17.20 -26.17 1.66
CA TYR A 312 -16.77 -24.81 1.35
C TYR A 312 -17.30 -23.78 2.36
N GLY A 313 -18.57 -23.88 2.76
CA GLY A 313 -19.16 -23.01 3.79
C GLY A 313 -18.48 -23.16 5.16
N ALA A 314 -18.07 -24.38 5.54
CA ALA A 314 -17.30 -24.61 6.76
C ALA A 314 -15.91 -23.97 6.68
N VAL A 315 -15.17 -24.19 5.58
CA VAL A 315 -13.85 -23.58 5.34
C VAL A 315 -13.94 -22.07 5.36
N THR A 316 -14.91 -21.50 4.64
CA THR A 316 -15.13 -20.05 4.57
C THR A 316 -15.39 -19.46 5.96
N ARG A 317 -16.23 -20.11 6.78
CA ARG A 317 -16.48 -19.65 8.16
C ARG A 317 -15.21 -19.68 9.02
N THR A 318 -14.38 -20.71 8.89
CA THR A 318 -13.10 -20.81 9.61
C THR A 318 -12.13 -19.71 9.17
N ILE A 319 -12.00 -19.48 7.86
CA ILE A 319 -11.18 -18.41 7.31
C ILE A 319 -11.67 -17.04 7.80
N MET A 320 -12.97 -16.75 7.71
CA MET A 320 -13.53 -15.49 8.21
C MET A 320 -13.26 -15.28 9.70
N LYS A 321 -13.31 -16.32 10.53
CA LYS A 321 -12.97 -16.23 11.95
C LYS A 321 -11.50 -15.89 12.17
N TYR A 322 -10.60 -16.46 11.36
CA TYR A 322 -9.16 -16.19 11.46
C TYR A 322 -8.79 -14.76 11.03
N PHE A 323 -9.45 -14.24 9.99
CA PHE A 323 -9.19 -12.90 9.46
C PHE A 323 -9.96 -11.76 10.16
N LYS A 324 -11.03 -12.06 10.90
CA LYS A 324 -11.71 -11.05 11.73
C LYS A 324 -10.82 -10.67 12.91
N PRO A 325 -10.49 -9.38 13.12
CA PRO A 325 -9.81 -8.95 14.32
C PRO A 325 -10.71 -9.19 15.53
N ALA A 326 -10.21 -9.93 16.53
CA ALA A 326 -10.86 -10.07 17.81
C ALA A 326 -10.98 -8.66 18.45
N GLY A 327 -12.19 -8.13 18.61
CA GLY A 327 -12.40 -6.86 19.33
C GLY A 327 -13.20 -5.77 18.61
N ARG A 328 -13.89 -6.02 17.50
CA ARG A 328 -15.01 -5.16 17.08
C ARG A 328 -16.33 -5.84 17.43
N TYR A 329 -16.71 -5.71 18.70
CA TYR A 329 -18.10 -5.84 19.16
C TYR A 329 -18.77 -4.48 19.08
#